data_AF-A0A285UHN4-F1
#
_entry.id   AF-A0A285UHN4-F1
#
_cell.length_a   1.000
_cell.length_b   1.000
_cell.length_c   1.000
_cell.angle_alpha   90.00
_cell.angle_beta   90.00
_cell.angle_gamma   90.00
#
_symmetry.space_group_name_H-M   'P 1'
#
loop_
_entity.id
_entity.type
_entity.pdbx_description
1 polymer ?
#
loop_
_entity_poly.entity_id
_entity_poly.type
_entity_poly.pdbx_seq_one_letter_code
_entity_poly.pdbx_strand_id
1 'polypeptide(L)'
;MGGRISFDLCPIATKLADLGDNAMVMDLGPNLQRQAGALASLPGEAQQTIRSAVSQRQAQAGSRIASSLDEAIGQNVDTIALADDIIAKRAAASAPLYEAAYGKSVPFTKELETLLKRPSMDRALKKAQELAADEGIAWKPTPDVRQLDLTKRALDDVISAAKRAGSNNEARILQQQKDMLVGMIDDAVPEYAAARKAFSGPSSVLDALEEGQSVFKRSMTPNQLRTSLLKMDEGQKEAFMQGGRAAVADVMGTARNDALAARNLFSQGYNKEKLELLVGPEEAKRMLGALDAEAAFARTRDVVTGNSESAARLAAQNDVTVGKSGDGIFKMAANMRFGDAAGAVLDKITGGIRSASQERGNQELARILTADAISPQEATQAIKLVQEAAKRGEIAADEARLLIQAIPVAGSQQR
;
A
#
# COMPACT_ATOMS: atom_id res chain seq x y z
N MET A 1 16.56 -7.88 54.61
CA MET A 1 17.21 -7.63 53.29
C MET A 1 16.12 -7.45 52.25
N GLY A 2 15.76 -6.20 51.92
CA GLY A 2 14.72 -5.89 50.95
C GLY A 2 15.31 -5.87 49.54
N GLY A 3 15.06 -6.91 48.75
CA GLY A 3 15.44 -6.96 47.35
C GLY A 3 14.59 -5.96 46.55
N ARG A 4 15.23 -4.92 45.99
CA ARG A 4 14.62 -4.11 44.95
C ARG A 4 14.51 -4.98 43.70
N ILE A 5 13.28 -5.34 43.34
CA ILE A 5 12.99 -5.99 42.07
C ILE A 5 13.13 -4.90 41.00
N SER A 6 14.20 -4.97 40.20
CA SER A 6 14.35 -4.19 38.98
C SER A 6 13.40 -4.76 37.92
N PHE A 7 12.41 -3.99 37.50
CA PHE A 7 11.44 -4.37 36.46
C PHE A 7 11.89 -3.77 35.12
N ASP A 8 12.19 -4.63 34.13
CA ASP A 8 12.47 -4.20 32.75
C ASP A 8 11.18 -3.75 32.06
N LEU A 9 11.02 -2.45 31.87
CA LEU A 9 9.89 -1.75 31.23
C LEU A 9 9.95 -1.76 29.68
N CYS A 10 10.93 -2.46 29.11
CA CYS A 10 11.33 -2.37 27.69
C CYS A 10 10.40 -3.06 26.64
N PRO A 11 9.64 -4.15 26.92
CA PRO A 11 9.03 -4.92 25.83
C PRO A 11 7.84 -4.26 25.12
N ILE A 12 7.08 -3.41 25.80
CA ILE A 12 5.78 -2.91 25.29
C ILE A 12 5.88 -1.54 24.65
N ALA A 13 6.71 -0.67 25.21
CA ALA A 13 7.10 0.55 24.51
C ALA A 13 7.69 0.19 23.13
N THR A 14 8.49 -0.88 23.04
CA THR A 14 9.01 -1.40 21.77
C THR A 14 7.89 -1.87 20.84
N LYS A 15 6.93 -2.68 21.33
CA LYS A 15 5.82 -3.15 20.49
C LYS A 15 4.85 -2.05 20.04
N LEU A 16 4.62 -1.03 20.85
CA LEU A 16 3.85 0.14 20.44
C LEU A 16 4.61 0.97 19.40
N ALA A 17 5.92 1.17 19.61
CA ALA A 17 6.77 1.83 18.62
C ALA A 17 6.80 1.07 17.28
N ASP A 18 6.83 -0.27 17.31
CA ASP A 18 6.76 -1.11 16.11
C ASP A 18 5.42 -0.97 15.36
N LEU A 19 4.33 -0.69 16.07
CA LEU A 19 3.01 -0.42 15.50
C LEU A 19 2.84 1.05 15.06
N GLY A 20 3.80 1.91 15.35
CA GLY A 20 3.82 3.33 14.98
C GLY A 20 3.14 4.26 15.99
N ASP A 21 3.36 5.57 15.81
CA ASP A 21 3.04 6.64 16.77
C ASP A 21 1.55 6.78 17.15
N ASN A 22 0.65 6.08 16.45
CA ASN A 22 -0.80 6.13 16.67
C ASN A 22 -1.34 4.83 17.31
N ALA A 23 -0.43 3.92 17.67
CA ALA A 23 -0.77 2.69 18.35
C ALA A 23 -1.26 2.98 19.76
N MET A 24 -2.32 2.30 20.16
CA MET A 24 -2.87 2.34 21.49
C MET A 24 -2.60 1.01 22.18
N VAL A 25 -2.60 0.98 23.51
CA VAL A 25 -2.42 -0.26 24.28
C VAL A 25 -3.39 -1.35 23.84
N MET A 26 -4.62 -0.99 23.47
CA MET A 26 -5.62 -1.93 22.96
C MET A 26 -5.20 -2.67 21.66
N ASP A 27 -4.22 -2.18 20.88
CA ASP A 27 -3.77 -2.83 19.63
C ASP A 27 -2.74 -3.93 19.84
N LEU A 28 -2.16 -4.03 21.04
CA LEU A 28 -1.09 -4.97 21.35
C LEU A 28 -1.54 -6.44 21.35
N GLY A 29 -2.85 -6.70 21.33
CA GLY A 29 -3.37 -8.03 21.03
C GLY A 29 -4.85 -8.25 21.33
N PRO A 30 -5.36 -9.44 20.97
CA PRO A 30 -6.80 -9.76 21.03
C PRO A 30 -7.44 -9.65 22.42
N ASN A 31 -6.68 -9.85 23.49
CA ASN A 31 -7.20 -9.73 24.85
C ASN A 31 -7.53 -8.28 25.21
N LEU A 32 -6.63 -7.36 24.88
CA LEU A 32 -6.79 -5.93 25.14
C LEU A 32 -7.86 -5.33 24.22
N GLN A 33 -7.92 -5.78 22.96
CA GLN A 33 -9.02 -5.43 22.04
C GLN A 33 -10.38 -5.85 22.59
N ARG A 34 -10.51 -7.09 23.09
CA ARG A 34 -11.77 -7.57 23.69
C ARG A 34 -12.15 -6.80 24.96
N GLN A 35 -11.17 -6.47 25.79
CA GLN A 35 -11.40 -5.65 26.98
C GLN A 35 -11.87 -4.23 26.62
N ALA A 36 -11.25 -3.62 25.62
CA ALA A 36 -11.67 -2.33 25.08
C ALA A 36 -13.09 -2.41 24.47
N GLY A 37 -13.41 -3.48 23.75
CA GLY A 37 -14.75 -3.72 23.21
C GLY A 37 -15.82 -3.93 24.28
N ALA A 38 -15.49 -4.63 25.37
CA ALA A 38 -16.38 -4.77 26.52
C ALA A 38 -16.68 -3.40 27.16
N LEU A 39 -15.66 -2.59 27.44
CA LEU A 39 -15.84 -1.24 27.97
C LEU A 39 -16.60 -0.31 27.01
N ALA A 40 -16.38 -0.43 25.70
CA ALA A 40 -17.10 0.34 24.66
C ALA A 40 -18.57 -0.08 24.47
N SER A 41 -18.99 -1.19 25.08
CA SER A 41 -20.37 -1.68 25.07
C SER A 41 -21.19 -1.24 26.30
N LEU A 42 -20.52 -0.81 27.37
CA LEU A 42 -21.15 -0.39 28.61
C LEU A 42 -21.44 1.12 28.56
N PRO A 43 -22.68 1.59 28.80
CA PRO A 43 -22.98 3.02 28.87
C PRO A 43 -22.09 3.75 29.89
N GLY A 44 -21.45 4.86 29.51
CA GLY A 44 -20.68 5.70 30.44
C GLY A 44 -19.47 6.40 29.81
N GLU A 45 -18.68 7.11 30.63
CA GLU A 45 -17.48 7.85 30.18
C GLU A 45 -16.40 6.94 29.58
N ALA A 46 -16.26 5.70 30.08
CA ALA A 46 -15.34 4.70 29.55
C ALA A 46 -15.66 4.35 28.08
N GLN A 47 -16.95 4.19 27.75
CA GLN A 47 -17.38 3.99 26.37
C GLN A 47 -17.08 5.20 25.51
N GLN A 48 -17.38 6.41 25.99
CA GLN A 48 -17.11 7.63 25.24
C GLN A 48 -15.62 7.79 24.96
N THR A 49 -14.76 7.50 25.94
CA THR A 49 -13.29 7.55 25.82
C THR A 49 -12.81 6.61 24.72
N ILE A 50 -13.17 5.32 24.78
CA ILE A 50 -12.72 4.32 23.80
C ILE A 50 -13.27 4.62 22.40
N ARG A 51 -14.58 4.89 22.27
CA ARG A 51 -15.19 5.15 20.96
C ARG A 51 -14.63 6.43 20.32
N SER A 52 -14.42 7.48 21.12
CA SER A 52 -13.85 8.74 20.61
C SER A 52 -12.40 8.55 20.15
N ALA A 53 -11.57 7.87 20.95
CA ALA A 53 -10.19 7.58 20.59
C ALA A 53 -10.08 6.78 19.28
N VAL A 54 -10.85 5.69 19.16
CA VAL A 54 -10.89 4.88 17.93
C VAL A 54 -11.41 5.67 16.73
N SER A 55 -12.47 6.47 16.91
CA SER A 55 -13.06 7.28 15.84
C SER A 55 -12.12 8.39 15.37
N GLN A 56 -11.47 9.12 16.29
CA GLN A 56 -10.48 10.16 15.97
C GLN A 56 -9.30 9.57 15.21
N ARG A 57 -8.78 8.42 15.66
CA ARG A 57 -7.69 7.73 14.96
C ARG A 57 -8.08 7.29 13.57
N GLN A 58 -9.28 6.75 13.39
CA GLN A 58 -9.78 6.31 12.09
C GLN A 58 -9.95 7.46 11.11
N ALA A 59 -10.39 8.64 11.59
CA ALA A 59 -10.56 9.82 10.74
C ALA A 59 -9.23 10.28 10.11
N GLN A 60 -8.09 9.95 10.74
CA GLN A 60 -6.75 10.29 10.27
C GLN A 60 -6.05 9.17 9.49
N ALA A 61 -6.65 7.98 9.39
CA ALA A 61 -6.09 6.81 8.69
C ALA A 61 -5.66 7.13 7.26
N GLY A 62 -6.56 7.78 6.49
CA GLY A 62 -6.29 8.14 5.10
C GLY A 62 -5.13 9.14 4.96
N SER A 63 -4.95 10.03 5.95
CA SER A 63 -3.81 10.95 5.98
C SER A 63 -2.50 10.23 6.25
N ARG A 64 -2.46 9.29 7.21
CA ARG A 64 -1.24 8.50 7.51
C ARG A 64 -0.77 7.67 6.31
N ILE A 65 -1.71 7.02 5.62
CA ILE A 65 -1.44 6.25 4.40
C ILE A 65 -0.92 7.19 3.29
N ALA A 66 -1.55 8.36 3.11
CA ALA A 66 -1.12 9.33 2.11
C ALA A 66 0.28 9.90 2.42
N SER A 67 0.57 10.27 3.66
CA SER A 67 1.91 10.73 4.06
C SER A 67 2.98 9.66 3.85
N SER A 68 2.68 8.40 4.19
CA SER A 68 3.59 7.28 3.96
C SER A 68 3.86 7.04 2.46
N LEU A 69 2.85 7.29 1.61
CA LEU A 69 3.00 7.26 0.16
C LEU A 69 3.90 8.41 -0.32
N ASP A 70 3.58 9.65 0.06
CA ASP A 70 4.31 10.85 -0.37
C ASP A 70 5.79 10.80 0.07
N GLU A 71 6.08 10.28 1.27
CA GLU A 71 7.46 10.07 1.75
C GLU A 71 8.21 8.99 0.96
N ALA A 72 7.52 7.97 0.47
CA ALA A 72 8.14 6.84 -0.23
C ALA A 72 8.36 7.11 -1.72
N ILE A 73 7.41 7.75 -2.40
CA ILE A 73 7.45 7.93 -3.86
C ILE A 73 7.43 9.38 -4.33
N GLY A 74 7.25 10.34 -3.41
CA GLY A 74 7.04 11.75 -3.73
C GLY A 74 5.58 12.06 -4.09
N GLN A 75 5.31 13.32 -4.46
CA GLN A 75 3.98 13.74 -4.86
C GLN A 75 3.54 13.03 -6.15
N ASN A 76 2.24 12.75 -6.25
CA ASN A 76 1.65 12.18 -7.45
C ASN A 76 1.80 13.16 -8.63
N VAL A 77 2.41 12.71 -9.73
CA VAL A 77 2.62 13.50 -10.95
C VAL A 77 1.68 12.99 -12.03
N ASP A 78 1.18 13.90 -12.89
CA ASP A 78 0.50 13.50 -14.11
C ASP A 78 1.45 12.67 -14.98
N THR A 79 1.15 11.36 -15.08
CA THR A 79 2.00 10.40 -15.77
C THR A 79 2.09 10.67 -17.28
N ILE A 80 1.07 11.28 -17.88
CA ILE A 80 1.06 11.58 -19.31
C ILE A 80 1.97 12.76 -19.59
N ALA A 81 1.79 13.86 -18.85
CA ALA A 81 2.66 15.03 -18.96
C ALA A 81 4.13 14.71 -18.69
N LEU A 82 4.39 13.79 -17.75
CA LEU A 82 5.73 13.31 -17.46
C LEU A 82 6.33 12.48 -18.61
N ALA A 83 5.54 11.61 -19.24
CA ALA A 83 6.01 10.87 -20.41
C ALA A 83 6.35 11.81 -21.56
N ASP A 84 5.53 12.83 -21.82
CA ASP A 84 5.80 13.83 -22.85
C ASP A 84 7.11 14.59 -22.56
N ASP A 85 7.37 14.95 -21.30
CA ASP A 85 8.63 15.58 -20.89
C ASP A 85 9.85 14.66 -21.07
N ILE A 86 9.73 13.37 -20.69
CA ILE A 86 10.78 12.36 -20.93
C ILE A 86 11.04 12.26 -22.44
N ILE A 87 9.98 12.15 -23.25
CA ILE A 87 10.08 12.06 -24.71
C ILE A 87 10.80 13.29 -25.28
N ALA A 88 10.38 14.50 -24.90
CA ALA A 88 10.95 15.73 -25.40
C ALA A 88 12.45 15.86 -25.05
N LYS A 89 12.81 15.59 -23.79
CA LYS A 89 14.20 15.65 -23.32
C LYS A 89 15.08 14.64 -24.04
N ARG A 90 14.63 13.39 -24.18
CA ARG A 90 15.40 12.32 -24.83
C ARG A 90 15.49 12.53 -26.34
N ALA A 91 14.43 13.03 -26.98
CA ALA A 91 14.44 13.41 -28.39
C ALA A 91 15.47 14.53 -28.64
N ALA A 92 15.46 15.60 -27.82
CA ALA A 92 16.42 16.70 -27.96
C ALA A 92 17.88 16.23 -27.77
N ALA A 93 18.14 15.38 -26.77
CA ALA A 93 19.48 14.86 -26.49
C ALA A 93 20.01 13.92 -27.59
N SER A 94 19.13 13.15 -28.24
CA SER A 94 19.49 12.21 -29.30
C SER A 94 19.47 12.81 -30.70
N ALA A 95 18.87 14.00 -30.88
CA ALA A 95 18.74 14.66 -32.18
C ALA A 95 20.06 14.75 -32.98
N PRO A 96 21.22 15.13 -32.39
CA PRO A 96 22.47 15.19 -33.15
C PRO A 96 22.91 13.84 -33.71
N LEU A 97 22.64 12.74 -33.01
CA LEU A 97 22.96 11.39 -33.46
C LEU A 97 22.05 10.96 -34.61
N TYR A 98 20.76 11.28 -34.51
CA TYR A 98 19.78 11.01 -35.56
C TYR A 98 20.06 11.81 -36.83
N GLU A 99 20.37 13.10 -36.73
CA GLU A 99 20.72 13.93 -37.88
C GLU A 99 21.98 13.43 -38.59
N ALA A 100 23.00 13.00 -37.83
CA ALA A 100 24.19 12.37 -38.40
C ALA A 100 23.88 11.07 -39.17
N ALA A 101 22.92 10.27 -38.66
CA ALA A 101 22.47 9.05 -39.31
C ALA A 101 21.61 9.33 -40.56
N TYR A 102 20.75 10.35 -40.53
CA TYR A 102 19.87 10.71 -41.65
C TYR A 102 20.63 11.19 -42.89
N GLY A 103 21.86 11.69 -42.74
CA GLY A 103 22.73 12.02 -43.85
C GLY A 103 23.31 10.80 -44.60
N LYS A 104 23.07 9.58 -44.12
CA LYS A 104 23.60 8.34 -44.70
C LYS A 104 22.58 7.68 -45.64
N SER A 105 23.08 6.89 -46.57
CA SER A 105 22.24 6.13 -47.50
C SER A 105 22.16 4.66 -47.07
N VAL A 106 20.97 4.08 -47.14
CA VAL A 106 20.77 2.64 -46.94
C VAL A 106 20.72 1.97 -48.32
N PRO A 107 21.52 0.90 -48.55
CA PRO A 107 21.41 0.13 -49.79
C PRO A 107 19.99 -0.46 -49.91
N PHE A 108 19.30 -0.16 -51.01
CA PHE A 108 17.97 -0.71 -51.26
C PHE A 108 18.08 -2.15 -51.79
N THR A 109 18.36 -3.08 -50.87
CA THR A 109 18.54 -4.49 -51.19
C THR A 109 17.20 -5.16 -51.55
N LYS A 110 17.27 -6.31 -52.23
CA LYS A 110 16.09 -7.11 -52.58
C LYS A 110 15.33 -7.57 -51.32
N GLU A 111 16.05 -7.83 -50.24
CA GLU A 111 15.50 -8.22 -48.95
C GLU A 111 14.69 -7.08 -48.33
N LEU A 112 15.22 -5.86 -48.33
CA LEU A 112 14.52 -4.66 -47.84
C LEU A 112 13.27 -4.39 -48.69
N GLU A 113 13.39 -4.45 -50.02
CA GLU A 113 12.26 -4.29 -50.93
C GLU A 113 11.16 -5.34 -50.67
N THR A 114 11.54 -6.61 -50.49
CA THR A 114 10.60 -7.70 -50.20
C THR A 114 9.92 -7.52 -48.85
N LEU A 115 10.64 -7.01 -47.84
CA LEU A 115 10.09 -6.71 -46.53
C LEU A 115 9.06 -5.59 -46.62
N LEU A 116 9.40 -4.46 -47.25
CA LEU A 116 8.51 -3.29 -47.38
C LEU A 116 7.24 -3.59 -48.17
N LYS A 117 7.28 -4.55 -49.12
CA LYS A 117 6.11 -4.99 -49.90
C LYS A 117 5.11 -5.88 -49.14
N ARG A 118 5.42 -6.28 -47.90
CA ARG A 118 4.48 -7.09 -47.10
C ARG A 118 3.24 -6.26 -46.74
N PRO A 119 2.02 -6.84 -46.69
CA PRO A 119 0.79 -6.06 -46.48
C PRO A 119 0.78 -5.19 -45.22
N SER A 120 1.35 -5.68 -44.12
CA SER A 120 1.49 -4.93 -42.87
C SER A 120 2.52 -3.80 -42.96
N MET A 121 3.61 -4.01 -43.69
CA MET A 121 4.65 -3.00 -43.91
C MET A 121 4.15 -1.90 -44.86
N ASP A 122 3.39 -2.25 -45.90
CA ASP A 122 2.75 -1.30 -46.80
C ASP A 122 1.80 -0.35 -46.06
N ARG A 123 1.00 -0.88 -45.12
CA ARG A 123 0.14 -0.05 -44.26
C ARG A 123 0.96 0.93 -43.41
N ALA A 124 2.04 0.46 -42.80
CA ALA A 124 2.90 1.34 -42.00
C ALA A 124 3.67 2.36 -42.86
N LEU A 125 4.06 1.99 -44.07
CA LEU A 125 4.72 2.87 -45.03
C LEU A 125 3.80 4.01 -45.46
N LYS A 126 2.53 3.72 -45.72
CA LYS A 126 1.51 4.75 -46.02
C LYS A 126 1.32 5.71 -44.85
N LYS A 127 1.21 5.19 -43.62
CA LYS A 127 1.15 6.03 -42.43
C LYS A 127 2.42 6.89 -42.27
N ALA A 128 3.59 6.33 -42.56
CA ALA A 128 4.84 7.08 -42.52
C ALA A 128 4.93 8.16 -43.60
N GLN A 129 4.35 7.94 -44.77
CA GLN A 129 4.21 8.95 -45.83
C GLN A 129 3.30 10.10 -45.40
N GLU A 130 2.18 9.79 -44.74
CA GLU A 130 1.29 10.79 -44.15
C GLU A 130 2.02 11.63 -43.11
N LEU A 131 2.70 10.97 -42.15
CA LEU A 131 3.51 11.67 -41.13
C LEU A 131 4.62 12.53 -41.77
N ALA A 132 5.32 12.01 -42.77
CA ALA A 132 6.33 12.77 -43.49
C ALA A 132 5.73 14.02 -44.16
N ALA A 133 4.56 13.90 -44.79
CA ALA A 133 3.88 15.01 -45.42
C ALA A 133 3.44 16.07 -44.40
N ASP A 134 2.92 15.64 -43.24
CA ASP A 134 2.53 16.52 -42.14
C ASP A 134 3.74 17.27 -41.54
N GLU A 135 4.91 16.61 -41.49
CA GLU A 135 6.18 17.21 -41.05
C GLU A 135 6.89 18.02 -42.15
N GLY A 136 6.35 18.08 -43.37
CA GLY A 136 6.96 18.78 -44.51
C GLY A 136 8.22 18.08 -45.07
N ILE A 137 8.38 16.79 -44.82
CA ILE A 137 9.51 15.97 -45.27
C ILE A 137 9.19 15.36 -46.65
N ALA A 138 10.03 15.64 -47.63
CA ALA A 138 9.89 15.07 -48.98
C ALA A 138 10.10 13.54 -48.99
N TRP A 139 9.18 12.82 -49.63
CA TRP A 139 9.24 11.36 -49.75
C TRP A 139 9.88 10.93 -51.09
N LYS A 140 11.01 10.21 -51.02
CA LYS A 140 11.69 9.64 -52.19
C LYS A 140 11.23 8.21 -52.49
N PRO A 141 11.25 7.77 -53.77
CA PRO A 141 10.93 6.38 -54.14
C PRO A 141 11.89 5.34 -53.57
N THR A 142 13.18 5.68 -53.46
CA THR A 142 14.17 4.88 -52.73
C THR A 142 14.28 5.43 -51.33
N PRO A 143 13.86 4.70 -50.29
CA PRO A 143 13.79 5.23 -48.94
C PRO A 143 15.18 5.46 -48.35
N ASP A 144 15.43 6.66 -47.84
CA ASP A 144 16.60 6.98 -47.02
C ASP A 144 16.39 6.59 -45.54
N VAL A 145 17.43 6.73 -44.71
CA VAL A 145 17.38 6.36 -43.28
C VAL A 145 16.21 7.04 -42.57
N ARG A 146 15.94 8.31 -42.91
CA ARG A 146 14.87 9.09 -42.29
C ARG A 146 13.50 8.50 -42.61
N GLN A 147 13.25 8.16 -43.88
CA GLN A 147 12.01 7.54 -44.30
C GLN A 147 11.81 6.15 -43.66
N LEU A 148 12.89 5.38 -43.50
CA LEU A 148 12.84 4.08 -42.83
C LEU A 148 12.61 4.20 -41.32
N ASP A 149 13.16 5.23 -40.66
CA ASP A 149 12.88 5.53 -39.26
C ASP A 149 11.42 5.96 -39.05
N LEU A 150 10.87 6.83 -39.93
CA LEU A 150 9.44 7.17 -39.91
C LEU A 150 8.56 5.92 -40.08
N THR A 151 8.96 5.02 -40.98
CA THR A 151 8.28 3.71 -41.16
C THR A 151 8.33 2.87 -39.90
N LYS A 152 9.48 2.82 -39.22
CA LYS A 152 9.64 2.15 -37.93
C LYS A 152 8.73 2.77 -36.86
N ARG A 153 8.63 4.10 -36.76
CA ARG A 153 7.76 4.78 -35.79
C ARG A 153 6.29 4.48 -36.06
N ALA A 154 5.87 4.53 -37.32
CA ALA A 154 4.53 4.13 -37.72
C ALA A 154 4.24 2.66 -37.36
N LEU A 155 5.20 1.75 -37.55
CA LEU A 155 5.08 0.36 -37.11
C LEU A 155 4.92 0.24 -35.60
N ASP A 156 5.67 1.00 -34.81
CA ASP A 156 5.54 0.98 -33.35
C ASP A 156 4.12 1.36 -32.91
N ASP A 157 3.54 2.42 -33.48
CA ASP A 157 2.17 2.80 -33.15
C ASP A 157 1.15 1.72 -33.49
N VAL A 158 1.31 1.06 -34.64
CA VAL A 158 0.43 -0.04 -35.07
C VAL A 158 0.62 -1.25 -34.15
N ILE A 159 1.84 -1.54 -33.71
CA ILE A 159 2.14 -2.59 -32.73
C ILE A 159 1.47 -2.27 -31.39
N SER A 160 1.64 -1.07 -30.85
CA SER A 160 1.03 -0.65 -29.59
C SER A 160 -0.50 -0.65 -29.66
N ALA A 161 -1.08 -0.24 -30.80
CA ALA A 161 -2.52 -0.36 -31.03
C ALA A 161 -2.99 -1.83 -31.06
N ALA A 162 -2.27 -2.71 -31.76
CA ALA A 162 -2.60 -4.13 -31.83
C ALA A 162 -2.49 -4.83 -30.47
N LYS A 163 -1.48 -4.50 -29.65
CA LYS A 163 -1.35 -4.99 -28.27
C LYS A 163 -2.57 -4.61 -27.43
N ARG A 164 -2.98 -3.33 -27.46
CA ARG A 164 -4.13 -2.82 -26.71
C ARG A 164 -5.46 -3.44 -27.17
N ALA A 165 -5.59 -3.72 -28.47
CA ALA A 165 -6.74 -4.42 -29.02
C ALA A 165 -6.78 -5.94 -28.67
N GLY A 166 -5.74 -6.48 -28.04
CA GLY A 166 -5.62 -7.92 -27.77
C GLY A 166 -5.23 -8.76 -28.99
N SER A 167 -4.87 -8.12 -30.11
CA SER A 167 -4.45 -8.76 -31.36
C SER A 167 -3.00 -9.28 -31.27
N ASN A 168 -2.75 -10.18 -30.31
CA ASN A 168 -1.41 -10.66 -29.96
C ASN A 168 -0.63 -11.28 -31.13
N ASN A 169 -1.33 -12.00 -32.02
CA ASN A 169 -0.71 -12.60 -33.21
C ASN A 169 -0.24 -11.53 -34.22
N GLU A 170 -1.06 -10.50 -34.44
CA GLU A 170 -0.70 -9.38 -35.31
C GLU A 170 0.47 -8.58 -34.72
N ALA A 171 0.38 -8.24 -33.43
CA ALA A 171 1.47 -7.55 -32.72
C ALA A 171 2.79 -8.31 -32.81
N ARG A 172 2.77 -9.64 -32.64
CA ARG A 172 3.97 -10.50 -32.77
C ARG A 172 4.55 -10.48 -34.19
N ILE A 173 3.71 -10.59 -35.23
CA ILE A 173 4.16 -10.57 -36.62
C ILE A 173 4.76 -9.21 -36.97
N LEU A 174 4.09 -8.13 -36.57
CA LEU A 174 4.56 -6.76 -36.78
C LEU A 174 5.89 -6.51 -36.06
N GLN A 175 6.03 -6.97 -34.82
CA GLN A 175 7.27 -6.87 -34.07
C GLN A 175 8.42 -7.58 -34.79
N GLN A 176 8.20 -8.80 -35.30
CA GLN A 176 9.22 -9.52 -36.10
C GLN A 176 9.63 -8.73 -37.34
N GLN A 177 8.67 -8.12 -38.03
CA GLN A 177 8.95 -7.30 -39.22
C GLN A 177 9.71 -6.02 -38.90
N LYS A 178 9.36 -5.35 -37.80
CA LYS A 178 10.10 -4.21 -37.28
C LYS A 178 11.54 -4.60 -36.94
N ASP A 179 11.74 -5.72 -36.24
CA ASP A 179 13.07 -6.19 -35.86
C ASP A 179 13.94 -6.49 -37.10
N MET A 180 13.36 -7.09 -38.16
CA MET A 180 14.04 -7.27 -39.45
C MET A 180 14.39 -5.94 -40.11
N LEU A 181 13.44 -5.00 -40.18
CA LEU A 181 13.68 -3.67 -40.78
C LEU A 181 14.82 -2.96 -40.05
N VAL A 182 14.72 -2.89 -38.73
CA VAL A 182 15.69 -2.20 -37.87
C VAL A 182 17.06 -2.87 -37.96
N GLY A 183 17.14 -4.20 -37.96
CA GLY A 183 18.40 -4.91 -38.15
C GLY A 183 19.08 -4.55 -39.47
N MET A 184 18.32 -4.50 -40.57
CA MET A 184 18.86 -4.10 -41.87
C MET A 184 19.38 -2.65 -41.88
N ILE A 185 18.73 -1.74 -41.16
CA ILE A 185 19.19 -0.34 -41.04
C ILE A 185 20.43 -0.25 -40.15
N ASP A 186 20.41 -0.91 -38.99
CA ASP A 186 21.52 -0.91 -38.03
C ASP A 186 22.81 -1.49 -38.66
N ASP A 187 22.68 -2.55 -39.49
CA ASP A 187 23.80 -3.15 -40.23
C ASP A 187 24.36 -2.23 -41.33
N ALA A 188 23.48 -1.49 -42.02
CA ALA A 188 23.87 -0.57 -43.09
C ALA A 188 24.43 0.75 -42.56
N VAL A 189 23.93 1.23 -41.42
CA VAL A 189 24.22 2.55 -40.84
C VAL A 189 24.47 2.42 -39.33
N PRO A 190 25.71 2.13 -38.91
CA PRO A 190 26.05 2.00 -37.48
C PRO A 190 25.74 3.26 -36.65
N GLU A 191 25.79 4.45 -37.26
CA GLU A 191 25.40 5.70 -36.61
C GLU A 191 23.92 5.73 -36.23
N TYR A 192 23.05 5.07 -37.01
CA TYR A 192 21.63 4.92 -36.68
C TYR A 192 21.45 3.99 -35.48
N ALA A 193 22.19 2.88 -35.43
CA ALA A 193 22.19 1.99 -34.27
C ALA A 193 22.61 2.72 -32.98
N ALA A 194 23.63 3.59 -33.07
CA ALA A 194 24.07 4.42 -31.96
C ALA A 194 22.98 5.44 -31.52
N ALA A 195 22.32 6.11 -32.48
CA ALA A 195 21.23 7.03 -32.21
C ALA A 195 20.06 6.33 -31.51
N ARG A 196 19.66 5.17 -32.02
CA ARG A 196 18.54 4.37 -31.51
C ARG A 196 18.81 3.76 -30.13
N LYS A 197 20.08 3.49 -29.82
CA LYS A 197 20.52 3.09 -28.46
C LYS A 197 20.40 4.25 -27.47
N ALA A 198 20.60 5.49 -27.91
CA ALA A 198 20.45 6.67 -27.06
C ALA A 198 18.97 6.99 -26.78
N PHE A 199 18.10 6.80 -27.77
CA PHE A 199 16.66 6.95 -27.60
C PHE A 199 15.90 6.05 -28.59
N SER A 200 15.13 5.09 -28.09
CA SER A 200 14.39 4.16 -28.95
C SER A 200 13.08 4.72 -29.50
N GLY A 201 12.63 5.88 -29.01
CA GLY A 201 11.52 6.67 -29.56
C GLY A 201 10.30 6.80 -28.64
N PRO A 202 9.33 7.66 -28.99
CA PRO A 202 8.18 7.99 -28.13
C PRO A 202 7.31 6.81 -27.70
N SER A 203 6.88 5.97 -28.66
CA SER A 203 5.98 4.85 -28.40
C SER A 203 6.58 3.84 -27.42
N SER A 204 7.91 3.70 -27.41
CA SER A 204 8.63 2.82 -26.48
C SER A 204 8.62 3.31 -25.03
N VAL A 205 8.60 4.63 -24.83
CA VAL A 205 8.50 5.29 -23.53
C VAL A 205 7.08 5.14 -22.98
N LEU A 206 6.08 5.34 -23.84
CA LEU A 206 4.67 5.13 -23.49
C LEU A 206 4.37 3.66 -23.14
N ASP A 207 4.86 2.71 -23.96
CA ASP A 207 4.76 1.27 -23.66
C ASP A 207 5.41 0.95 -22.31
N ALA A 208 6.61 1.49 -22.03
CA ALA A 208 7.29 1.27 -20.76
C ALA A 208 6.52 1.85 -19.56
N LEU A 209 5.93 3.04 -19.71
CA LEU A 209 5.05 3.64 -18.72
C LEU A 209 3.85 2.72 -18.41
N GLU A 210 3.14 2.25 -19.44
CA GLU A 210 1.98 1.36 -19.30
C GLU A 210 2.37 0.00 -18.67
N GLU A 211 3.54 -0.54 -19.05
CA GLU A 211 4.11 -1.73 -18.42
C GLU A 211 4.38 -1.51 -16.92
N GLY A 212 4.92 -0.34 -16.56
CA GLY A 212 5.09 0.08 -15.17
C GLY A 212 3.76 0.15 -14.42
N GLN A 213 2.75 0.79 -15.00
CA GLN A 213 1.40 0.92 -14.41
C GLN A 213 0.72 -0.44 -14.17
N SER A 214 1.10 -1.46 -14.95
CA SER A 214 0.54 -2.82 -14.85
C SER A 214 1.44 -3.80 -14.08
N VAL A 215 2.52 -3.35 -13.45
CA VAL A 215 3.55 -4.20 -12.80
C VAL A 215 3.00 -5.14 -11.72
N PHE A 216 1.98 -4.72 -10.97
CA PHE A 216 1.32 -5.55 -9.94
C PHE A 216 0.18 -6.40 -10.48
N LYS A 217 -0.37 -6.07 -11.65
CA LYS A 217 -1.48 -6.80 -12.31
C LYS A 217 -0.98 -8.01 -13.11
N ARG A 218 0.27 -7.96 -13.59
CA ARG A 218 0.88 -9.03 -14.40
C ARG A 218 1.51 -10.11 -13.52
N SER A 219 1.41 -11.36 -13.97
CA SER A 219 2.11 -12.52 -13.40
C SER A 219 3.61 -12.54 -13.71
N MET A 220 4.26 -11.37 -13.69
CA MET A 220 5.69 -11.22 -13.91
C MET A 220 6.46 -11.49 -12.62
N THR A 221 7.52 -12.30 -12.71
CA THR A 221 8.42 -12.55 -11.59
C THR A 221 9.42 -11.40 -11.40
N PRO A 222 10.05 -11.24 -10.23
CA PRO A 222 11.03 -10.18 -10.01
C PRO A 222 12.26 -10.34 -10.90
N ASN A 223 12.67 -11.58 -11.20
CA ASN A 223 13.77 -11.84 -12.13
C ASN A 223 13.43 -11.45 -13.57
N GLN A 224 12.19 -11.69 -14.01
CA GLN A 224 11.71 -11.21 -15.30
C GLN A 224 11.66 -9.69 -15.33
N LEU A 225 11.21 -9.05 -14.24
CA LEU A 225 11.22 -7.59 -14.11
C LEU A 225 12.64 -7.02 -14.23
N ARG A 226 13.60 -7.54 -13.46
CA ARG A 226 15.02 -7.13 -13.55
C ARG A 226 15.57 -7.29 -14.96
N THR A 227 15.26 -8.42 -15.61
CA THR A 227 15.69 -8.67 -16.99
C THR A 227 15.06 -7.68 -17.98
N SER A 228 13.80 -7.30 -17.78
CA SER A 228 13.12 -6.30 -18.60
C SER A 228 13.77 -4.92 -18.43
N LEU A 229 13.99 -4.50 -17.18
CA LEU A 229 14.63 -3.22 -16.85
C LEU A 229 16.05 -3.13 -17.45
N LEU A 230 16.82 -4.21 -17.49
CA LEU A 230 18.15 -4.22 -18.10
C LEU A 230 18.14 -4.02 -19.62
N LYS A 231 17.04 -4.37 -20.30
CA LYS A 231 16.87 -4.19 -21.75
C LYS A 231 16.36 -2.80 -22.13
N MET A 232 15.81 -2.05 -21.18
CA MET A 232 15.29 -0.72 -21.40
C MET A 232 16.43 0.31 -21.51
N ASP A 233 16.27 1.26 -22.43
CA ASP A 233 17.07 2.48 -22.42
C ASP A 233 16.71 3.37 -21.23
N GLU A 234 17.47 4.45 -21.02
CA GLU A 234 17.30 5.30 -19.84
C GLU A 234 15.93 6.00 -19.80
N GLY A 235 15.38 6.41 -20.95
CA GLY A 235 14.05 7.01 -21.01
C GLY A 235 12.94 6.01 -20.72
N GLN A 236 13.08 4.78 -21.25
CA GLN A 236 12.15 3.69 -20.96
C GLN A 236 12.18 3.27 -19.49
N LYS A 237 13.38 3.16 -18.88
CA LYS A 237 13.51 2.85 -17.44
C LYS A 237 12.83 3.92 -16.60
N GLU A 238 13.12 5.18 -16.89
CA GLU A 238 12.52 6.30 -16.18
C GLU A 238 10.99 6.25 -16.26
N ALA A 239 10.43 6.10 -17.46
CA ALA A 239 8.98 5.98 -17.64
C ALA A 239 8.38 4.75 -16.95
N PHE A 240 9.04 3.59 -17.02
CA PHE A 240 8.60 2.39 -16.32
C PHE A 240 8.54 2.61 -14.80
N MET A 241 9.59 3.21 -14.23
CA MET A 241 9.64 3.49 -12.79
C MET A 241 8.52 4.44 -12.37
N GLN A 242 8.23 5.45 -13.19
CA GLN A 242 7.13 6.39 -12.92
C GLN A 242 5.75 5.73 -13.06
N GLY A 243 5.57 4.86 -14.05
CA GLY A 243 4.36 4.05 -14.18
C GLY A 243 4.17 3.11 -12.98
N GLY A 244 5.26 2.48 -12.52
CA GLY A 244 5.26 1.65 -11.33
C GLY A 244 4.92 2.42 -10.06
N ARG A 245 5.45 3.64 -9.90
CA ARG A 245 5.07 4.55 -8.79
C ARG A 245 3.60 4.93 -8.85
N ALA A 246 3.06 5.23 -10.03
CA ALA A 246 1.63 5.48 -10.20
C ALA A 246 0.78 4.25 -9.85
N ALA A 247 1.25 3.03 -10.16
CA ALA A 247 0.58 1.80 -9.75
C ALA A 247 0.58 1.62 -8.22
N VAL A 248 1.68 1.98 -7.54
CA VAL A 248 1.74 2.00 -6.07
C VAL A 248 0.75 3.04 -5.52
N ALA A 249 0.73 4.24 -6.09
CA ALA A 249 -0.18 5.31 -5.69
C ALA A 249 -1.66 4.92 -5.85
N ASP A 250 -2.02 4.25 -6.94
CA ASP A 250 -3.38 3.75 -7.20
C ASP A 250 -3.81 2.75 -6.10
N VAL A 251 -2.98 1.74 -5.82
CA VAL A 251 -3.24 0.77 -4.75
C VAL A 251 -3.35 1.48 -3.38
N MET A 252 -2.44 2.40 -3.08
CA MET A 252 -2.43 3.14 -1.81
C MET A 252 -3.61 4.12 -1.69
N GLY A 253 -4.10 4.67 -2.80
CA GLY A 253 -5.33 5.45 -2.86
C GLY A 253 -6.54 4.63 -2.42
N THR A 254 -6.64 3.36 -2.85
CA THR A 254 -7.69 2.44 -2.39
C THR A 254 -7.51 1.99 -0.94
N ALA A 255 -6.26 1.93 -0.46
CA ALA A 255 -5.92 1.52 0.91
C ALA A 255 -6.54 2.42 2.00
N ARG A 256 -6.93 3.65 1.66
CA ARG A 256 -7.69 4.55 2.56
C ARG A 256 -8.95 3.89 3.13
N ASN A 257 -9.57 3.01 2.35
CA ASN A 257 -10.76 2.26 2.75
C ASN A 257 -10.45 0.82 3.16
N ASP A 258 -9.42 0.21 2.55
CA ASP A 258 -9.04 -1.18 2.79
C ASP A 258 -7.51 -1.36 2.84
N ALA A 259 -6.93 -0.96 3.98
CA ALA A 259 -5.51 -1.11 4.24
C ALA A 259 -5.08 -2.60 4.22
N LEU A 260 -5.97 -3.52 4.62
CA LEU A 260 -5.68 -4.94 4.65
C LEU A 260 -5.55 -5.53 3.25
N ALA A 261 -6.40 -5.14 2.31
CA ALA A 261 -6.29 -5.57 0.92
C ALA A 261 -4.99 -5.08 0.28
N ALA A 262 -4.63 -3.80 0.46
CA ALA A 262 -3.37 -3.25 -0.04
C ALA A 262 -2.15 -3.95 0.58
N ARG A 263 -2.18 -4.16 1.91
CA ARG A 263 -1.17 -4.93 2.64
C ARG A 263 -1.01 -6.33 2.07
N ASN A 264 -2.11 -7.05 1.88
CA ASN A 264 -2.10 -8.40 1.34
C ASN A 264 -1.53 -8.41 -0.09
N LEU A 265 -1.96 -7.48 -0.95
CA LEU A 265 -1.44 -7.37 -2.31
C LEU A 265 0.07 -7.20 -2.33
N PHE A 266 0.63 -6.26 -1.55
CA PHE A 266 2.07 -6.00 -1.58
C PHE A 266 2.90 -7.06 -0.84
N SER A 267 2.37 -7.62 0.24
CA SER A 267 3.07 -8.65 1.04
C SER A 267 3.09 -10.03 0.38
N GLN A 268 2.21 -10.30 -0.58
CA GLN A 268 2.04 -11.64 -1.17
C GLN A 268 2.95 -11.90 -2.38
N GLY A 269 3.42 -13.15 -2.45
CA GLY A 269 4.15 -13.69 -3.59
C GLY A 269 5.34 -12.81 -3.98
N TYR A 270 5.39 -12.44 -5.25
CA TYR A 270 6.47 -11.62 -5.83
C TYR A 270 6.25 -10.11 -5.72
N ASN A 271 5.11 -9.65 -5.18
CA ASN A 271 4.78 -8.22 -5.17
C ASN A 271 5.67 -7.43 -4.22
N LYS A 272 6.13 -8.04 -3.12
CA LYS A 272 7.04 -7.41 -2.17
C LYS A 272 8.36 -7.04 -2.85
N GLU A 273 8.98 -8.00 -3.53
CA GLU A 273 10.26 -7.80 -4.22
C GLU A 273 10.10 -6.84 -5.41
N LYS A 274 8.95 -6.85 -6.09
CA LYS A 274 8.65 -5.84 -7.13
C LYS A 274 8.49 -4.45 -6.54
N LEU A 275 7.84 -4.31 -5.39
CA LEU A 275 7.72 -3.02 -4.68
C LEU A 275 9.12 -2.51 -4.30
N GLU A 276 9.96 -3.36 -3.70
CA GLU A 276 11.34 -3.01 -3.34
C GLU A 276 12.18 -2.56 -4.56
N LEU A 277 11.97 -3.17 -5.73
CA LEU A 277 12.62 -2.75 -6.97
C LEU A 277 12.15 -1.38 -7.49
N LEU A 278 10.91 -0.99 -7.20
CA LEU A 278 10.31 0.25 -7.70
C LEU A 278 10.56 1.46 -6.79
N VAL A 279 10.43 1.25 -5.48
CA VAL A 279 10.48 2.35 -4.50
C VAL A 279 11.74 2.31 -3.64
N GLY A 280 12.47 1.19 -3.62
CA GLY A 280 13.60 0.96 -2.72
C GLY A 280 13.20 0.07 -1.53
N PRO A 281 14.14 -0.68 -0.95
CA PRO A 281 13.85 -1.62 0.14
C PRO A 281 13.40 -0.93 1.43
N GLU A 282 13.99 0.23 1.76
CA GLU A 282 13.65 0.97 2.98
C GLU A 282 12.28 1.63 2.87
N GLU A 283 11.98 2.23 1.72
CA GLU A 283 10.69 2.83 1.40
C GLU A 283 9.58 1.78 1.37
N ALA A 284 9.85 0.62 0.74
CA ALA A 284 8.92 -0.50 0.71
C ALA A 284 8.64 -1.03 2.13
N LYS A 285 9.67 -1.16 2.97
CA LYS A 285 9.52 -1.58 4.37
C LYS A 285 8.69 -0.58 5.17
N ARG A 286 8.95 0.72 5.03
CA ARG A 286 8.17 1.78 5.70
C ARG A 286 6.71 1.74 5.28
N MET A 287 6.44 1.62 3.98
CA MET A 287 5.08 1.52 3.44
C MET A 287 4.33 0.29 3.93
N LEU A 288 4.98 -0.88 3.94
CA LEU A 288 4.39 -2.11 4.46
C LEU A 288 4.12 -2.02 5.97
N GLY A 289 5.03 -1.40 6.74
CA GLY A 289 4.84 -1.14 8.17
C GLY A 289 3.63 -0.24 8.45
N ALA A 290 3.48 0.84 7.69
CA ALA A 290 2.31 1.73 7.80
C ALA A 290 1.00 0.98 7.49
N LEU A 291 0.99 0.13 6.46
CA LEU A 291 -0.17 -0.71 6.13
C LEU A 291 -0.45 -1.79 7.20
N ASP A 292 0.58 -2.38 7.79
CA ASP A 292 0.47 -3.35 8.88
C ASP A 292 -0.15 -2.71 10.14
N ALA A 293 0.33 -1.52 10.51
CA ALA A 293 -0.20 -0.72 11.60
C ALA A 293 -1.67 -0.36 11.36
N GLU A 294 -1.99 0.15 10.18
CA GLU A 294 -3.36 0.59 9.87
C GLU A 294 -4.34 -0.59 9.77
N ALA A 295 -3.86 -1.76 9.29
CA ALA A 295 -4.63 -3.00 9.35
C ALA A 295 -4.85 -3.48 10.80
N ALA A 296 -3.89 -3.28 11.71
CA ALA A 296 -4.07 -3.57 13.13
C ALA A 296 -5.11 -2.64 13.78
N PHE A 297 -5.04 -1.34 13.49
CA PHE A 297 -5.99 -0.36 14.01
C PHE A 297 -7.41 -0.61 13.49
N ALA A 298 -7.56 -0.99 12.22
CA ALA A 298 -8.84 -1.38 11.65
C ALA A 298 -9.43 -2.61 12.35
N ARG A 299 -8.61 -3.64 12.64
CA ARG A 299 -9.07 -4.81 13.43
C ARG A 299 -9.54 -4.41 14.83
N THR A 300 -8.78 -3.57 15.53
CA THR A 300 -9.17 -3.07 16.85
C THR A 300 -10.49 -2.32 16.78
N ARG A 301 -10.64 -1.41 15.80
CA ARG A 301 -11.91 -0.71 15.55
C ARG A 301 -13.05 -1.70 15.41
N ASP A 302 -12.91 -2.68 14.52
CA ASP A 302 -13.98 -3.65 14.23
C ASP A 302 -14.38 -4.46 15.48
N VAL A 303 -13.41 -4.84 16.33
CA VAL A 303 -13.70 -5.52 17.61
C VAL A 303 -14.43 -4.60 18.59
N VAL A 304 -13.99 -3.33 18.69
CA VAL A 304 -14.54 -2.34 19.61
C VAL A 304 -15.95 -1.89 19.21
N THR A 305 -16.19 -1.66 17.92
CA THR A 305 -17.47 -1.14 17.42
C THR A 305 -18.44 -2.25 17.02
N GLY A 306 -17.96 -3.43 16.60
CA GLY A 306 -18.81 -4.48 16.05
C GLY A 306 -19.66 -5.23 17.08
N ASN A 307 -19.12 -5.50 18.27
CA ASN A 307 -19.85 -6.26 19.31
C ASN A 307 -20.74 -5.39 20.20
N SER A 308 -20.54 -4.08 20.17
CA SER A 308 -21.15 -3.16 21.12
C SER A 308 -22.55 -2.70 20.71
N GLU A 309 -22.95 -2.84 19.44
CA GLU A 309 -24.33 -2.57 19.01
C GLU A 309 -25.33 -3.63 19.54
N SER A 310 -24.97 -4.90 19.51
CA SER A 310 -25.84 -5.98 20.06
C SER A 310 -25.99 -5.86 21.59
N ALA A 311 -24.89 -5.57 22.28
CA ALA A 311 -24.89 -5.37 23.73
C ALA A 311 -25.61 -4.08 24.15
N ALA A 312 -25.42 -2.96 23.43
CA ALA A 312 -26.16 -1.72 23.66
C ALA A 312 -27.65 -1.89 23.38
N ARG A 313 -28.04 -2.66 22.36
CA ARG A 313 -29.46 -3.01 22.10
C ARG A 313 -30.07 -3.84 23.23
N LEU A 314 -29.33 -4.80 23.78
CA LEU A 314 -29.76 -5.57 24.95
C LEU A 314 -29.89 -4.69 26.20
N ALA A 315 -28.92 -3.81 26.45
CA ALA A 315 -28.97 -2.86 27.57
C ALA A 315 -30.12 -1.86 27.43
N ALA A 316 -30.35 -1.31 26.23
CA ALA A 316 -31.45 -0.40 25.95
C ALA A 316 -32.82 -1.09 26.03
N GLN A 317 -32.94 -2.36 25.62
CA GLN A 317 -34.17 -3.14 25.84
C GLN A 317 -34.45 -3.32 27.33
N ASN A 318 -33.42 -3.56 28.14
CA ASN A 318 -33.57 -3.64 29.60
C ASN A 318 -33.94 -2.29 30.23
N ASP A 319 -33.54 -1.17 29.65
CA ASP A 319 -33.83 0.19 30.15
C ASP A 319 -35.24 0.67 29.72
N VAL A 320 -35.65 0.35 28.49
CA VAL A 320 -36.99 0.66 27.96
C VAL A 320 -38.08 -0.22 28.59
N THR A 321 -37.73 -1.41 29.09
CA THR A 321 -38.68 -2.31 29.79
C THR A 321 -38.92 -1.95 31.25
N VAL A 322 -38.26 -0.93 31.81
CA VAL A 322 -38.47 -0.45 33.20
C VAL A 322 -39.83 0.26 33.37
N GLY A 323 -40.63 0.40 32.30
CA GLY A 323 -41.94 1.06 32.33
C GLY A 323 -43.19 0.18 32.47
N LYS A 324 -43.11 -1.15 32.59
CA LYS A 324 -44.31 -1.99 32.76
C LYS A 324 -44.12 -3.07 33.83
N SER A 325 -44.79 -2.84 34.95
CA SER A 325 -44.94 -3.74 36.08
C SER A 325 -45.39 -5.15 35.68
N GLY A 326 -44.82 -6.16 36.35
CA GLY A 326 -45.47 -7.46 36.55
C GLY A 326 -44.77 -8.64 35.87
N ASP A 327 -44.08 -9.44 36.69
CA ASP A 327 -43.75 -10.86 36.50
C ASP A 327 -43.26 -11.36 35.13
N GLY A 328 -41.99 -11.74 35.09
CA GLY A 328 -41.49 -12.72 34.13
C GLY A 328 -40.08 -12.42 33.62
N ILE A 329 -39.28 -13.48 33.47
CA ILE A 329 -38.07 -13.68 32.61
C ILE A 329 -36.92 -14.41 33.33
N PHE A 330 -37.00 -14.68 34.65
CA PHE A 330 -35.96 -15.48 35.36
C PHE A 330 -35.92 -17.00 35.08
N LYS A 331 -36.44 -17.48 33.93
CA LYS A 331 -36.47 -18.92 33.60
C LYS A 331 -35.63 -19.39 32.41
N MET A 332 -34.71 -18.58 31.88
CA MET A 332 -33.77 -19.05 30.85
C MET A 332 -32.32 -18.71 31.20
N ALA A 333 -31.76 -19.42 32.18
CA ALA A 333 -30.30 -19.51 32.37
C ALA A 333 -29.88 -20.82 33.05
N ALA A 334 -30.72 -21.86 33.01
CA ALA A 334 -30.48 -23.09 33.76
C ALA A 334 -29.60 -24.12 33.05
N ASN A 335 -29.25 -23.95 31.77
CA ASN A 335 -28.36 -24.88 31.08
C ASN A 335 -27.74 -24.24 29.83
N MET A 336 -26.52 -23.70 29.94
CA MET A 336 -25.48 -23.89 28.92
C MET A 336 -24.10 -23.69 29.56
N ARG A 337 -23.43 -24.82 29.79
CA ARG A 337 -22.01 -24.93 30.16
C ARG A 337 -21.15 -24.44 28.99
N PHE A 338 -20.25 -23.49 29.22
CA PHE A 338 -18.95 -23.42 28.55
C PHE A 338 -17.90 -23.19 29.65
N GLY A 339 -17.01 -24.17 29.80
CA GLY A 339 -16.30 -24.50 31.05
C GLY A 339 -15.26 -23.50 31.55
N ASP A 340 -15.37 -23.25 32.85
CA ASP A 340 -14.31 -23.19 33.87
C ASP A 340 -12.96 -22.53 33.52
N ALA A 341 -12.79 -21.29 33.98
CA ALA A 341 -11.69 -20.94 34.88
C ALA A 341 -11.96 -19.61 35.62
N ALA A 342 -11.95 -19.70 36.96
CA ALA A 342 -11.66 -18.66 37.95
C ALA A 342 -12.72 -17.59 38.28
N GLY A 343 -13.56 -17.92 39.27
CA GLY A 343 -13.57 -17.14 40.52
C GLY A 343 -14.68 -16.10 40.71
N ALA A 344 -15.76 -16.54 41.37
CA ALA A 344 -16.65 -15.72 42.20
C ALA A 344 -17.49 -14.63 41.50
N VAL A 345 -18.53 -15.11 40.83
CA VAL A 345 -19.83 -14.43 40.73
C VAL A 345 -20.44 -14.34 42.13
N LEU A 346 -20.00 -13.38 42.93
CA LEU A 346 -20.60 -12.97 44.19
C LEU A 346 -20.74 -11.45 44.16
N ASP A 347 -21.76 -11.00 43.40
CA ASP A 347 -22.64 -9.92 43.82
C ASP A 347 -23.83 -9.80 42.85
N LYS A 348 -24.78 -10.72 43.02
CA LYS A 348 -26.18 -10.47 42.71
C LYS A 348 -26.81 -9.91 43.99
N ILE A 349 -26.95 -8.58 44.07
CA ILE A 349 -28.05 -7.77 44.65
C ILE A 349 -27.56 -6.31 44.62
N THR A 350 -27.59 -5.67 43.45
CA THR A 350 -27.76 -4.21 43.28
C THR A 350 -28.13 -3.94 41.83
N GLY A 351 -29.34 -4.36 41.42
CA GLY A 351 -29.98 -3.72 40.29
C GLY A 351 -30.30 -2.28 40.69
N GLY A 352 -29.57 -1.31 40.15
CA GLY A 352 -29.90 0.12 40.27
C GLY A 352 -28.78 1.07 40.70
N ILE A 353 -27.65 0.58 41.21
CA ILE A 353 -26.50 1.45 41.55
C ILE A 353 -25.23 0.75 41.08
N ARG A 354 -24.76 1.12 39.88
CA ARG A 354 -23.33 0.96 39.56
C ARG A 354 -22.59 1.73 40.64
N SER A 355 -21.77 1.05 41.44
CA SER A 355 -20.99 1.75 42.44
C SER A 355 -20.09 2.77 41.72
N ALA A 356 -20.06 4.02 42.18
CA ALA A 356 -19.19 5.05 41.61
C ALA A 356 -17.71 4.61 41.52
N SER A 357 -17.31 3.60 42.31
CA SER A 357 -16.00 2.94 42.27
C SER A 357 -15.79 2.11 40.99
N GLN A 358 -16.79 1.36 40.52
CA GLN A 358 -16.69 0.61 39.26
C GLN A 358 -16.64 1.52 38.05
N GLU A 359 -17.42 2.62 38.04
CA GLU A 359 -17.39 3.61 36.98
C GLU A 359 -15.99 4.23 36.85
N ARG A 360 -15.36 4.60 37.98
CA ARG A 360 -13.97 5.11 38.02
C ARG A 360 -12.95 4.08 37.54
N GLY A 361 -13.08 2.82 37.97
CA GLY A 361 -12.20 1.74 37.51
C GLY A 361 -12.27 1.53 35.99
N ASN A 362 -13.48 1.55 35.43
CA ASN A 362 -13.70 1.44 33.99
C ASN A 362 -13.14 2.65 33.22
N GLN A 363 -13.23 3.86 33.79
CA GLN A 363 -12.63 5.06 33.20
C GLN A 363 -11.11 4.99 33.17
N GLU A 364 -10.46 4.59 34.26
CA GLU A 364 -9.00 4.43 34.30
C GLU A 364 -8.52 3.34 33.34
N LEU A 365 -9.22 2.20 33.27
CA LEU A 365 -8.92 1.16 32.29
C LEU A 365 -9.12 1.65 30.84
N ALA A 366 -10.17 2.43 30.58
CA ALA A 366 -10.39 3.02 29.26
C ALA A 366 -9.23 3.95 28.88
N ARG A 367 -8.79 4.82 29.80
CA ARG A 367 -7.65 5.73 29.58
C ARG A 367 -6.37 4.96 29.27
N ILE A 368 -6.06 3.92 30.03
CA ILE A 368 -4.89 3.05 29.79
C ILE A 368 -4.98 2.38 28.41
N LEU A 369 -6.15 1.83 28.07
CA LEU A 369 -6.35 1.14 26.78
C LEU A 369 -6.29 2.08 25.57
N THR A 370 -6.66 3.36 25.74
CA THR A 370 -6.59 4.39 24.69
C THR A 370 -5.29 5.17 24.68
N ALA A 371 -4.40 4.96 25.63
CA ALA A 371 -3.13 5.68 25.69
C ALA A 371 -2.25 5.31 24.48
N ASP A 372 -1.79 6.35 23.78
CA ASP A 372 -0.81 6.33 22.69
C ASP A 372 0.63 6.20 23.23
N ALA A 373 0.88 6.81 24.39
CA ALA A 373 1.95 6.46 25.31
C ALA A 373 1.54 6.90 26.72
N ILE A 374 1.71 6.06 27.74
CA ILE A 374 1.34 6.47 29.10
C ILE A 374 2.44 7.39 29.63
N SER A 375 2.10 8.59 30.10
CA SER A 375 3.08 9.48 30.72
C SER A 375 3.77 8.77 31.91
N PRO A 376 5.02 9.10 32.27
CA PRO A 376 5.68 8.52 33.45
C PRO A 376 4.84 8.59 34.72
N GLN A 377 4.01 9.63 34.85
CA GLN A 377 3.14 9.85 36.00
C GLN A 377 1.93 8.91 35.99
N GLU A 378 1.26 8.75 34.85
CA GLU A 378 0.14 7.84 34.68
C GLU A 378 0.59 6.37 34.74
N ALA A 379 1.78 6.06 34.22
CA ALA A 379 2.36 4.72 34.32
C ALA A 379 2.66 4.38 35.77
N THR A 380 3.21 5.34 36.52
CA THR A 380 3.42 5.19 37.96
C THR A 380 2.10 5.00 38.72
N GLN A 381 1.02 5.67 38.31
CA GLN A 381 -0.31 5.50 38.91
C GLN A 381 -0.94 4.15 38.56
N ALA A 382 -0.87 3.71 37.31
CA ALA A 382 -1.33 2.40 36.87
C ALA A 382 -0.56 1.27 37.56
N ILE A 383 0.77 1.40 37.71
CA ILE A 383 1.61 0.47 38.47
C ILE A 383 1.17 0.43 39.94
N LYS A 384 0.91 1.59 40.56
CA LYS A 384 0.42 1.65 41.95
C LYS A 384 -0.95 0.98 42.11
N LEU A 385 -1.88 1.21 41.19
CA LEU A 385 -3.21 0.58 41.21
C LEU A 385 -3.12 -0.94 41.11
N VAL A 386 -2.30 -1.45 40.18
CA VAL A 386 -2.07 -2.90 40.03
C VAL A 386 -1.37 -3.48 41.27
N GLN A 387 -0.40 -2.77 41.86
CA GLN A 387 0.25 -3.18 43.10
C GLN A 387 -0.70 -3.17 44.30
N GLU A 388 -1.62 -2.22 44.38
CA GLU A 388 -2.62 -2.14 45.44
C GLU A 388 -3.68 -3.23 45.29
N ALA A 389 -4.16 -3.52 44.08
CA ALA A 389 -5.07 -4.61 43.81
C ALA A 389 -4.42 -5.98 44.15
N ALA A 390 -3.14 -6.16 43.84
CA ALA A 390 -2.39 -7.35 44.27
C ALA A 390 -2.26 -7.45 45.80
N LYS A 391 -2.03 -6.32 46.49
CA LYS A 391 -1.99 -6.27 47.96
C LYS A 391 -3.35 -6.56 48.61
N ARG A 392 -4.44 -6.18 47.95
CA ARG A 392 -5.82 -6.48 48.38
C ARG A 392 -6.25 -7.92 48.05
N GLY A 393 -5.43 -8.67 47.31
CA GLY A 393 -5.74 -10.04 46.89
C GLY A 393 -6.75 -10.14 45.74
N GLU A 394 -7.02 -9.04 45.04
CA GLU A 394 -7.97 -8.95 43.94
C GLU A 394 -7.41 -9.55 42.63
N ILE A 395 -6.08 -9.62 42.52
CA ILE A 395 -5.35 -10.23 41.40
C ILE A 395 -4.13 -10.98 41.94
N ALA A 396 -3.78 -12.09 41.30
CA ALA A 396 -2.64 -12.89 41.70
C ALA A 396 -1.32 -12.13 41.46
N ALA A 397 -0.29 -12.37 42.27
CA ALA A 397 0.94 -11.58 42.26
C ALA A 397 1.74 -11.72 40.94
N ASP A 398 1.62 -12.86 40.28
CA ASP A 398 2.10 -13.17 38.94
C ASP A 398 1.32 -12.44 37.84
N GLU A 399 0.01 -12.34 37.98
CA GLU A 399 -0.87 -11.59 37.07
C GLU A 399 -0.66 -10.08 37.17
N ALA A 400 -0.46 -9.58 38.39
CA ALA A 400 -0.07 -8.19 38.65
C ALA A 400 1.30 -7.84 38.04
N ARG A 401 2.25 -8.79 38.01
CA ARG A 401 3.55 -8.59 37.35
C ARG A 401 3.41 -8.46 35.84
N LEU A 402 2.59 -9.30 35.22
CA LEU A 402 2.29 -9.23 33.79
C LEU A 402 1.63 -7.90 33.43
N LEU A 403 0.67 -7.44 34.25
CA LEU A 403 -0.01 -6.15 34.07
C LEU A 403 0.92 -4.95 34.29
N ILE A 404 1.87 -5.00 35.23
CA ILE A 404 2.87 -3.94 35.43
C ILE A 404 3.85 -3.88 34.27
N GLN A 405 4.29 -5.04 33.79
CA GLN A 405 5.09 -5.15 32.56
C GLN A 405 4.28 -4.71 31.32
N ALA A 406 2.94 -4.64 31.45
CA ALA A 406 2.01 -4.25 30.40
C ALA A 406 1.99 -2.72 30.10
N ILE A 407 2.54 -1.89 31.00
CA ILE A 407 2.33 -0.43 31.03
C ILE A 407 3.45 0.28 30.24
N PRO A 408 3.18 0.84 29.05
CA PRO A 408 4.17 1.61 28.28
C PRO A 408 4.48 2.96 28.91
N VAL A 409 5.74 3.26 29.24
CA VAL A 409 6.14 4.59 29.76
C VAL A 409 6.71 5.47 28.66
N ALA A 410 6.11 6.64 28.43
CA ALA A 410 6.67 7.67 27.56
C ALA A 410 7.98 8.19 28.16
N GLY A 411 9.10 7.88 27.51
CA GLY A 411 10.43 8.36 27.90
C GLY A 411 11.20 7.38 28.79
N SER A 412 11.83 6.39 28.16
CA SER A 412 13.06 5.78 28.65
C SER A 412 14.13 5.74 27.57
N GLN A 413 14.22 6.78 26.75
CA GLN A 413 15.49 7.14 26.13
C GLN A 413 16.20 8.11 27.09
N GLN A 414 16.99 7.58 28.02
CA GLN A 414 18.12 8.33 28.57
C GLN A 414 19.29 7.39 28.90
N ARG A 415 20.36 7.62 28.11
CA ARG A 415 21.79 7.31 28.28
C ARG A 415 22.32 6.03 27.65
#